data_AF-A0AAW2ZPW3-F1
#
_entry.id   AF-A0AAW2ZPW3-F1
#
_cell.length_a   1.000
_cell.length_b   1.000
_cell.length_c   1.000
_cell.angle_alpha   90.00
_cell.angle_beta   90.00
_cell.angle_gamma   90.00
#
_symmetry.space_group_name_H-M   'P 1'
#
loop_
_entity.id
_entity.type
_entity.pdbx_description
1 polymer ?
#
loop_
_entity_poly.entity_id
_entity_poly.type
_entity_poly.pdbx_seq_one_letter_code
_entity_poly.pdbx_strand_id
1 'polypeptide(L)'
;MMNESAYTNVSAQFETRSLSVDAEYKTQFEAKIDRNKQHYDPDTGDNVTYYRIQIKRTRVPLGNMGSFSVSNYSNEHRYMHFLELYQSLQKRHPQCVYPSFPPKRYDTEAPETIKERLIGLEGFIQFILSNESLANDREVLEFFGQQPLNRAKNLVKKTERTWFDSMIDYLAYPFIALENNFNTEKIDKKYPAMFGAPTNNPNVRNIPDNRSTSDLTVLEGDNI
;
A
#
# COMPACT_ATOMS: atom_id res chain seq x y z
N MET A 1 -41.08 -25.64 9.43
CA MET A 1 -40.69 -24.54 10.34
C MET A 1 -39.17 -24.45 10.31
N MET A 2 -38.64 -23.36 9.76
CA MET A 2 -37.21 -23.14 9.51
C MET A 2 -36.55 -22.63 10.79
N ASN A 3 -35.47 -23.27 11.23
CA ASN A 3 -34.66 -22.79 12.35
C ASN A 3 -33.45 -22.03 11.80
N GLU A 4 -33.36 -20.76 12.20
CA GLU A 4 -32.25 -19.84 11.95
C GLU A 4 -31.00 -20.32 12.69
N SER A 5 -29.95 -20.69 11.93
CA SER A 5 -28.63 -20.97 12.48
C SER A 5 -27.80 -19.69 12.54
N ALA A 6 -27.41 -19.35 13.76
CA ALA A 6 -26.61 -18.20 14.15
C ALA A 6 -25.26 -18.13 13.43
N TYR A 7 -24.90 -16.93 12.97
CA TYR A 7 -23.54 -16.60 12.54
C TYR A 7 -22.64 -16.50 13.77
N THR A 8 -21.81 -17.53 14.00
CA THR A 8 -20.75 -17.49 15.01
C THR A 8 -19.58 -16.67 14.47
N ASN A 9 -19.31 -15.55 15.15
CA ASN A 9 -18.18 -14.68 14.86
C ASN A 9 -16.93 -15.32 15.50
N VAL A 10 -16.11 -16.02 14.71
CA VAL A 10 -14.92 -16.74 15.19
C VAL A 10 -13.69 -15.85 15.01
N SER A 11 -13.46 -14.94 15.95
CA SER A 11 -12.15 -14.30 16.11
C SER A 11 -11.20 -15.28 16.79
N ALA A 12 -10.57 -16.16 16.01
CA ALA A 12 -9.58 -17.09 16.53
C ALA A 12 -8.23 -16.37 16.72
N GLN A 13 -7.84 -16.14 17.97
CA GLN A 13 -6.50 -15.67 18.34
C GLN A 13 -5.55 -16.87 18.37
N PHE A 14 -4.65 -16.98 17.40
CA PHE A 14 -3.62 -18.03 17.38
C PHE A 14 -2.29 -17.50 17.93
N GLU A 15 -1.64 -18.29 18.79
CA GLU A 15 -0.27 -18.05 19.27
C GLU A 15 0.71 -18.99 18.56
N THR A 16 1.67 -18.43 17.84
CA THR A 16 2.79 -19.19 17.26
C THR A 16 4.09 -18.85 18.02
N ARG A 17 4.81 -19.90 18.45
CA ARG A 17 6.14 -19.85 19.05
C ARG A 17 7.18 -20.15 17.97
N SER A 18 7.91 -19.14 17.51
CA SER A 18 9.10 -19.30 16.65
C SER A 18 10.38 -19.17 17.50
N LEU A 19 11.27 -20.16 17.39
CA LEU A 19 12.53 -20.26 18.12
C LEU A 19 13.70 -19.81 17.22
N SER A 20 13.97 -18.50 17.13
CA SER A 20 15.28 -17.94 16.73
C SER A 20 15.28 -16.41 16.86
N VAL A 21 16.01 -15.84 17.83
CA VAL A 21 16.28 -14.38 18.07
C VAL A 21 15.06 -13.44 18.19
N ASP A 22 13.98 -13.69 17.47
CA ASP A 22 12.60 -13.22 17.67
C ASP A 22 11.85 -14.01 18.76
N ALA A 23 12.54 -14.89 19.52
CA ALA A 23 11.94 -15.69 20.60
C ALA A 23 11.33 -14.83 21.73
N GLU A 24 11.51 -13.51 21.67
CA GLU A 24 10.94 -12.52 22.56
C GLU A 24 9.60 -11.95 22.10
N TYR A 25 9.08 -12.30 20.91
CA TYR A 25 7.83 -11.72 20.41
C TYR A 25 6.88 -12.76 19.83
N LYS A 26 5.63 -12.73 20.31
CA LYS A 26 4.49 -13.38 19.65
C LYS A 26 3.96 -12.45 18.56
N THR A 27 3.95 -12.91 17.31
CA THR A 27 3.31 -12.16 16.21
C THR A 27 1.86 -12.59 16.05
N GLN A 28 0.94 -11.63 16.04
CA GLN A 28 -0.47 -11.84 15.72
C GLN A 28 -0.82 -11.10 14.43
N PHE A 29 -1.61 -11.74 13.58
CA PHE A 29 -2.11 -11.17 12.33
C PHE A 29 -3.63 -11.08 12.38
N GLU A 30 -4.15 -9.93 11.97
CA GLU A 30 -5.57 -9.72 11.67
C GLU A 30 -5.65 -9.33 10.19
N ALA A 31 -6.39 -10.11 9.40
CA ALA A 31 -6.62 -9.84 7.99
C ALA A 31 -8.09 -9.56 7.75
N LYS A 32 -8.39 -8.47 7.04
CA LYS A 32 -9.73 -8.10 6.57
C LYS A 32 -9.69 -7.91 5.06
N ILE A 33 -10.78 -8.29 4.40
CA ILE A 33 -10.93 -8.07 2.96
C ILE A 33 -12.18 -7.24 2.72
N ASP A 34 -12.00 -6.09 2.09
CA ASP A 34 -13.08 -5.22 1.68
C ASP A 34 -13.26 -5.26 0.16
N ARG A 35 -14.51 -5.16 -0.30
CA ARG A 35 -14.76 -4.80 -1.69
C ARG A 35 -14.39 -3.34 -1.85
N ASN A 36 -13.37 -3.06 -2.65
CA ASN A 36 -12.90 -1.70 -2.80
C ASN A 36 -13.64 -0.98 -3.92
N LYS A 37 -13.36 -1.35 -5.18
CA LYS A 37 -13.88 -0.65 -6.37
C LYS A 37 -13.97 -1.60 -7.56
N GLN A 38 -14.98 -1.38 -8.40
CA GLN A 38 -14.96 -1.82 -9.79
C GLN A 38 -14.11 -0.81 -10.58
N HIS A 39 -13.20 -1.33 -11.39
CA HIS A 39 -12.42 -0.53 -12.33
C HIS A 39 -12.77 -1.01 -13.73
N TYR A 40 -13.17 -0.07 -14.60
CA TYR A 40 -13.32 -0.37 -16.01
C TYR A 40 -11.94 -0.57 -16.62
N ASP A 41 -11.71 -1.71 -17.25
CA ASP A 41 -10.48 -1.99 -17.98
C ASP A 41 -10.70 -1.65 -19.46
N PRO A 42 -10.09 -0.57 -19.99
CA PRO A 42 -10.34 -0.14 -21.36
C PRO A 42 -9.79 -1.11 -22.40
N ASP A 43 -8.81 -1.94 -22.04
CA ASP A 43 -8.17 -2.88 -22.97
C ASP A 43 -9.06 -4.11 -23.21
N THR A 44 -9.78 -4.56 -22.16
CA THR A 44 -10.70 -5.70 -22.26
C THR A 44 -12.15 -5.28 -22.48
N GLY A 45 -12.49 -4.03 -22.16
CA GLY A 45 -13.87 -3.53 -22.17
C GLY A 45 -14.73 -4.05 -21.01
N ASP A 46 -14.10 -4.67 -20.00
CA ASP A 46 -14.81 -5.32 -18.89
C ASP A 46 -14.67 -4.54 -17.57
N ASN A 47 -15.65 -4.71 -16.69
CA ASN A 47 -15.56 -4.24 -15.31
C ASN A 47 -14.80 -5.26 -14.46
N VAL A 48 -13.69 -4.83 -13.88
CA VAL A 48 -12.83 -5.67 -13.06
C VAL A 48 -13.03 -5.32 -11.58
N THR A 49 -13.30 -6.34 -10.76
CA THR A 49 -13.45 -6.17 -9.31
C THR A 49 -12.15 -6.42 -8.58
N TYR A 50 -11.72 -5.43 -7.78
CA TYR A 50 -10.57 -5.53 -6.89
C TYR A 50 -11.01 -5.69 -5.43
N TYR A 51 -10.31 -6.57 -4.73
CA TYR A 51 -10.45 -6.83 -3.31
C TYR A 51 -9.27 -6.18 -2.58
N ARG A 52 -9.56 -5.32 -1.61
CA ARG A 52 -8.54 -4.71 -0.77
C ARG A 52 -8.32 -5.61 0.43
N ILE A 53 -7.09 -6.07 0.59
CA ILE A 53 -6.63 -6.80 1.75
C ILE A 53 -6.03 -5.78 2.71
N GLN A 54 -6.43 -5.84 3.98
CA GLN A 54 -5.85 -5.08 5.07
C GLN A 54 -5.27 -6.06 6.08
N ILE A 55 -3.97 -5.98 6.32
CA ILE A 55 -3.29 -6.83 7.30
C ILE A 55 -2.75 -5.95 8.41
N LYS A 56 -3.22 -6.21 9.62
CA LYS A 56 -2.66 -5.64 10.84
C LYS A 56 -1.80 -6.70 11.51
N ARG A 57 -0.50 -6.43 11.55
CA ARG A 57 0.48 -7.27 12.26
C ARG A 57 0.80 -6.61 13.59
N THR A 58 0.55 -7.33 14.67
CA THR A 58 0.86 -6.91 16.04
C THR A 58 1.98 -7.81 16.56
N ARG A 59 3.11 -7.22 16.96
CA ARG A 59 4.17 -7.95 17.68
C ARG A 59 4.01 -7.68 19.17
N VAL A 60 3.78 -8.73 19.92
CA VAL A 60 3.58 -8.70 21.38
C VAL A 60 4.82 -9.28 22.04
N PRO A 61 5.50 -8.53 22.92
CA PRO A 61 6.65 -9.07 23.64
C PRO A 61 6.21 -10.20 24.59
N LEU A 62 7.02 -11.26 24.67
CA LEU A 62 6.85 -12.42 25.54
C LEU A 62 7.39 -12.16 26.96
N GLY A 63 7.86 -10.94 27.26
CA GLY A 63 8.34 -10.52 28.57
C GLY A 63 8.14 -9.02 28.85
N ASN A 64 8.41 -8.60 30.08
CA ASN A 64 8.11 -7.24 30.58
C ASN A 64 8.96 -6.10 30.01
N MET A 65 9.91 -6.35 29.10
CA MET A 65 10.86 -5.34 28.61
C MET A 65 10.72 -4.92 27.14
N GLY A 66 9.74 -5.45 26.40
CA GLY A 66 9.54 -5.07 24.99
C GLY A 66 8.47 -3.99 24.78
N SER A 67 8.59 -3.24 23.69
CA SER A 67 7.54 -2.35 23.21
C SER A 67 6.63 -3.08 22.21
N PHE A 68 5.33 -2.77 22.25
CA PHE A 68 4.39 -3.25 21.24
C PHE A 68 4.66 -2.52 19.92
N SER A 69 4.73 -3.27 18.83
CA SER A 69 4.73 -2.68 17.48
C SER A 69 3.54 -3.17 16.68
N VAL A 70 2.84 -2.23 16.05
CA VAL A 70 1.72 -2.49 15.15
C VAL A 70 2.11 -1.98 13.78
N SER A 71 2.04 -2.86 12.78
CA SER A 71 2.29 -2.54 11.38
C SER A 71 1.03 -2.85 10.57
N ASN A 72 0.63 -1.91 9.72
CA ASN A 72 -0.55 -2.04 8.88
C ASN A 72 -0.11 -2.09 7.42
N TYR A 73 -0.61 -3.07 6.69
CA TYR A 73 -0.37 -3.27 5.27
C TYR A 73 -1.70 -3.28 4.55
N SER A 74 -1.72 -2.70 3.35
CA SER A 74 -2.90 -2.76 2.50
C SER A 74 -2.51 -2.90 1.05
N ASN A 75 -3.18 -3.80 0.35
CA ASN A 75 -2.90 -4.11 -1.05
C ASN A 75 -4.16 -4.61 -1.73
N GLU A 76 -4.22 -4.47 -3.05
CA GLU A 76 -5.42 -4.68 -3.83
C GLU A 76 -5.16 -5.73 -4.90
N HIS A 77 -6.00 -6.77 -4.94
CA HIS A 77 -5.84 -7.91 -5.85
C HIS A 77 -7.18 -8.29 -6.45
N ARG A 78 -7.14 -8.85 -7.67
CA ARG A 78 -8.31 -9.45 -8.33
C ARG A 78 -8.49 -10.87 -7.81
N TYR A 79 -9.71 -11.39 -7.90
CA TYR A 79 -10.02 -12.80 -7.56
C TYR A 79 -9.02 -13.79 -8.19
N MET A 80 -8.67 -13.59 -9.46
CA MET A 80 -7.72 -14.46 -10.18
C MET A 80 -6.34 -14.50 -9.53
N HIS A 81 -5.85 -13.39 -8.96
CA HIS A 81 -4.55 -13.38 -8.29
C HIS A 81 -4.57 -14.24 -7.01
N PHE A 82 -5.70 -14.27 -6.29
CA PHE A 82 -5.85 -15.17 -5.14
C PHE A 82 -5.92 -16.64 -5.57
N LEU A 83 -6.59 -16.92 -6.69
CA LEU A 83 -6.71 -18.27 -7.23
C LEU A 83 -5.33 -18.81 -7.67
N GLU A 84 -4.53 -17.99 -8.35
CA GLU A 84 -3.17 -18.32 -8.73
C GLU A 84 -2.30 -18.62 -7.50
N LEU A 85 -2.38 -17.78 -6.47
CA LEU A 85 -1.68 -18.02 -5.20
C LEU A 85 -2.12 -19.34 -4.55
N TYR A 86 -3.43 -19.59 -4.48
CA TYR A 86 -3.99 -20.83 -3.92
C TYR A 86 -3.44 -22.07 -4.63
N GLN A 87 -3.52 -22.09 -5.96
CA GLN A 87 -3.07 -23.22 -6.77
C GLN A 87 -1.56 -23.45 -6.65
N SER A 88 -0.77 -22.39 -6.63
CA SER A 88 0.68 -22.53 -6.49
C SER A 88 1.08 -23.01 -5.10
N LEU A 89 0.42 -22.52 -4.05
CA LEU A 89 0.64 -23.02 -2.69
C LEU A 89 0.27 -24.50 -2.56
N GLN A 90 -0.89 -24.92 -3.09
CA GLN A 90 -1.28 -26.33 -3.10
C GLN A 90 -0.25 -27.22 -3.79
N LYS A 91 0.32 -26.75 -4.90
CA LYS A 91 1.35 -27.49 -5.63
C LYS A 91 2.66 -27.60 -4.83
N ARG A 92 3.05 -26.53 -4.12
CA ARG A 92 4.34 -26.46 -3.41
C ARG A 92 4.29 -27.04 -2.00
N HIS A 93 3.12 -27.04 -1.36
CA HIS A 93 2.90 -27.58 -0.02
C HIS A 93 1.70 -28.55 -0.02
N PRO A 94 1.77 -29.66 -0.77
CA PRO A 94 0.64 -30.60 -0.94
C PRO A 94 0.18 -31.27 0.36
N GLN A 95 1.04 -31.28 1.39
CA GLN A 95 0.74 -31.81 2.72
C GLN A 95 -0.19 -30.90 3.54
N CYS A 96 -0.36 -29.63 3.15
CA CYS A 96 -1.21 -28.69 3.87
C CYS A 96 -2.69 -28.94 3.54
N VAL A 97 -3.54 -28.93 4.57
CA VAL A 97 -5.00 -28.99 4.40
C VAL A 97 -5.53 -27.58 4.23
N TYR A 98 -5.78 -27.19 2.99
CA TYR A 98 -6.26 -25.85 2.66
C TYR A 98 -7.77 -25.70 2.95
N PRO A 99 -8.23 -24.51 3.36
CA PRO A 99 -9.66 -24.22 3.38
C PRO A 99 -10.25 -24.28 1.97
N SER A 100 -11.56 -24.46 1.88
CA SER A 100 -12.27 -24.40 0.61
C SER A 100 -12.10 -23.03 -0.03
N PHE A 101 -11.62 -22.98 -1.27
CA PHE A 101 -11.51 -21.74 -2.02
C PHE A 101 -12.90 -21.34 -2.57
N PRO A 102 -13.29 -20.05 -2.52
CA PRO A 102 -14.59 -19.62 -3.04
C PRO A 102 -14.71 -19.90 -4.54
N PRO A 103 -15.86 -20.39 -5.05
CA PRO A 103 -15.99 -20.85 -6.42
C PRO A 103 -15.97 -19.71 -7.45
N LYS A 104 -15.46 -20.01 -8.65
CA LYS A 104 -15.53 -19.12 -9.81
C LYS A 104 -16.95 -19.16 -10.40
N ARG A 105 -17.82 -18.26 -9.92
CA ARG A 105 -19.15 -18.02 -10.53
C ARG A 105 -19.10 -17.05 -11.70
N TYR A 106 -19.96 -17.27 -12.70
CA TYR A 106 -20.16 -16.41 -13.88
C TYR A 106 -20.82 -15.07 -13.51
N ASP A 107 -21.76 -15.09 -12.57
CA ASP A 107 -22.35 -13.87 -12.02
C ASP A 107 -21.44 -13.31 -10.93
N THR A 108 -20.44 -12.56 -11.36
CA THR A 108 -19.42 -11.96 -10.50
C THR A 108 -19.94 -10.77 -9.70
N GLU A 109 -21.12 -10.23 -10.05
CA GLU A 109 -21.65 -8.99 -9.52
C GLU A 109 -22.81 -9.19 -8.54
N ALA A 110 -23.44 -10.37 -8.55
CA ALA A 110 -24.43 -10.75 -7.54
C ALA A 110 -23.90 -10.50 -6.11
N PRO A 111 -24.66 -9.77 -5.27
CA PRO A 111 -24.27 -9.47 -3.89
C PRO A 111 -23.90 -10.71 -3.07
N GLU A 112 -24.61 -11.81 -3.29
CA GLU A 112 -24.39 -13.11 -2.63
C GLU A 112 -23.04 -13.69 -3.03
N THR A 113 -22.71 -13.67 -4.32
CA THR A 113 -21.40 -14.13 -4.83
C THR A 113 -20.28 -13.28 -4.25
N ILE A 114 -20.46 -11.96 -4.14
CA ILE A 114 -19.47 -11.07 -3.55
C ILE A 114 -19.26 -11.41 -2.08
N LYS A 115 -20.34 -11.56 -1.30
CA LYS A 115 -20.28 -11.90 0.12
C LYS A 115 -19.57 -13.23 0.36
N GLU A 116 -19.93 -14.27 -0.40
CA GLU A 116 -19.27 -15.58 -0.33
C GLU A 116 -17.77 -15.48 -0.65
N ARG A 117 -17.40 -14.72 -1.69
CA ARG A 117 -15.99 -14.50 -2.04
C ARG A 117 -15.24 -13.77 -0.94
N LEU A 118 -15.82 -12.73 -0.35
CA LEU A 118 -15.16 -12.00 0.74
C LEU A 118 -14.85 -12.93 1.91
N ILE A 119 -15.83 -13.70 2.36
CA ILE A 119 -15.67 -14.66 3.47
C ILE A 119 -14.62 -15.73 3.11
N GLY A 120 -14.71 -16.32 1.92
CA GLY A 120 -13.80 -17.39 1.50
C GLY A 120 -12.36 -16.90 1.32
N LEU A 121 -12.17 -15.72 0.72
CA LEU A 121 -10.86 -15.11 0.55
C LEU A 121 -10.27 -14.68 1.89
N GLU A 122 -11.08 -14.12 2.80
CA GLU A 122 -10.62 -13.73 4.13
C GLU A 122 -10.15 -14.95 4.92
N GLY A 123 -10.94 -16.02 4.95
CA GLY A 123 -10.56 -17.27 5.59
C GLY A 123 -9.30 -17.89 4.99
N PHE A 124 -9.13 -17.82 3.67
CA PHE A 124 -7.90 -18.28 2.99
C PHE A 124 -6.66 -17.47 3.42
N ILE A 125 -6.76 -16.14 3.45
CA ILE A 125 -5.64 -15.27 3.86
C ILE A 125 -5.31 -15.48 5.34
N GLN A 126 -6.32 -15.57 6.21
CA GLN A 126 -6.11 -15.88 7.62
C GLN A 126 -5.42 -17.24 7.82
N PHE A 127 -5.78 -18.25 7.03
CA PHE A 127 -5.12 -19.56 7.05
C PHE A 127 -3.65 -19.47 6.62
N ILE A 128 -3.32 -18.72 5.58
CA ILE A 128 -1.92 -18.52 5.16
C ILE A 128 -1.13 -17.86 6.28
N LEU A 129 -1.66 -16.79 6.89
CA LEU A 129 -0.96 -16.02 7.91
C LEU A 129 -0.83 -16.75 9.24
N SER A 130 -1.70 -17.73 9.53
CA SER A 130 -1.61 -18.57 10.74
C SER A 130 -0.63 -19.73 10.58
N ASN A 131 -0.27 -20.11 9.35
CA ASN A 131 0.70 -21.16 9.08
C ASN A 131 2.06 -20.56 8.74
N GLU A 132 3.03 -20.70 9.65
CA GLU A 132 4.37 -20.09 9.51
C GLU A 132 5.10 -20.51 8.21
N SER A 133 4.95 -21.77 7.79
CA SER A 133 5.58 -22.24 6.56
C SER A 133 5.00 -21.56 5.30
N LEU A 134 3.70 -21.29 5.30
CA LEU A 134 3.02 -20.59 4.21
C LEU A 134 3.24 -19.07 4.29
N ALA A 135 3.23 -18.49 5.49
CA ALA A 135 3.43 -17.06 5.68
C ALA A 135 4.82 -16.58 5.22
N ASN A 136 5.83 -17.46 5.36
CA ASN A 136 7.19 -17.21 4.88
C ASN A 136 7.43 -17.70 3.45
N ASP A 137 6.40 -18.22 2.78
CA ASP A 137 6.51 -18.68 1.41
C ASP A 137 6.79 -17.49 0.46
N ARG A 138 7.72 -17.69 -0.48
CA ARG A 138 8.14 -16.65 -1.42
C ARG A 138 6.97 -16.00 -2.16
N GLU A 139 6.01 -16.76 -2.68
CA GLU A 139 4.91 -16.16 -3.44
C GLU A 139 3.91 -15.43 -2.53
N VAL A 140 3.77 -15.86 -1.28
CA VAL A 140 2.96 -15.15 -0.28
C VAL A 140 3.60 -13.80 0.02
N LEU A 141 4.92 -13.79 0.23
CA LEU A 141 5.69 -12.56 0.42
C LEU A 141 5.62 -11.65 -0.80
N GLU A 142 5.71 -12.19 -2.01
CA GLU A 142 5.54 -11.41 -3.25
C GLU A 142 4.11 -10.88 -3.38
N PHE A 143 3.10 -11.71 -3.10
CA PHE A 143 1.69 -11.33 -3.16
C PHE A 143 1.37 -10.14 -2.24
N PHE A 144 1.84 -10.15 -0.99
CA PHE A 144 1.67 -9.03 -0.07
C PHE A 144 2.66 -7.86 -0.32
N GLY A 145 3.85 -8.16 -0.82
CA GLY A 145 4.96 -7.21 -1.00
C GLY A 145 4.98 -6.47 -2.34
N GLN A 146 4.13 -6.81 -3.29
CA GLN A 146 4.17 -6.24 -4.64
C GLN A 146 3.80 -4.74 -4.71
N GLN A 147 3.05 -4.19 -3.75
CA GLN A 147 2.58 -2.80 -3.85
C GLN A 147 3.66 -1.71 -3.68
N PRO A 148 4.57 -1.75 -2.68
CA PRO A 148 5.65 -0.76 -2.59
C PRO A 148 6.53 -0.71 -3.84
N LEU A 149 6.87 -1.88 -4.40
CA LEU A 149 7.72 -1.98 -5.60
C LEU A 149 6.95 -1.53 -6.85
N ASN A 150 5.70 -1.95 -7.03
CA ASN A 150 4.90 -1.53 -8.18
C ASN A 150 4.51 -0.05 -8.08
N ARG A 151 4.28 0.48 -6.88
CA ARG A 151 4.08 1.92 -6.64
C ARG A 151 5.36 2.70 -6.91
N ALA A 152 6.53 2.22 -6.47
CA ALA A 152 7.81 2.83 -6.79
C ALA A 152 8.08 2.82 -8.30
N LYS A 153 7.86 1.69 -8.98
CA LYS A 153 7.99 1.58 -10.45
C LYS A 153 7.02 2.50 -11.19
N ASN A 154 5.77 2.61 -10.72
CA ASN A 154 4.77 3.49 -11.32
C ASN A 154 5.07 4.97 -11.05
N LEU A 155 5.64 5.29 -9.89
CA LEU A 155 6.14 6.65 -9.59
C LEU A 155 7.31 6.99 -10.51
N VAL A 156 8.29 6.10 -10.66
CA VAL A 156 9.42 6.27 -11.59
C VAL A 156 8.92 6.47 -13.01
N LYS A 157 8.04 5.59 -13.53
CA LYS A 157 7.45 5.73 -14.87
C LYS A 157 6.66 7.04 -15.04
N LYS A 158 5.92 7.46 -14.03
CA LYS A 158 5.16 8.72 -14.07
C LYS A 158 6.10 9.92 -14.09
N THR A 159 7.15 9.90 -13.27
CA THR A 159 8.18 10.95 -13.21
C THR A 159 8.96 11.03 -14.52
N GLU A 160 9.38 9.88 -15.08
CA GLU A 160 10.04 9.79 -16.38
C GLU A 160 9.17 10.35 -17.50
N ARG A 161 7.88 10.02 -17.53
CA ARG A 161 6.94 10.55 -18.53
C ARG A 161 6.78 12.07 -18.40
N THR A 162 6.57 12.58 -17.19
CA THR A 162 6.46 14.03 -16.97
C THR A 162 7.75 14.78 -17.30
N TRP A 163 8.92 14.19 -17.03
CA TRP A 163 10.20 14.80 -17.39
C TRP A 163 10.44 14.75 -18.90
N PHE A 164 10.11 13.63 -19.55
CA PHE A 164 10.24 13.48 -21.00
C PHE A 164 9.29 14.42 -21.75
N ASP A 165 8.02 14.51 -21.33
CA ASP A 165 7.04 15.44 -21.91
C ASP A 165 7.51 16.90 -21.73
N SER A 166 8.02 17.26 -20.54
CA SER A 166 8.59 18.60 -20.30
C SER A 166 9.85 18.88 -21.15
N MET A 167 10.68 17.87 -21.39
CA MET A 167 11.88 17.98 -22.24
C MET A 167 11.49 18.15 -23.71
N ILE A 168 10.50 17.40 -24.20
CA ILE A 168 10.00 17.54 -25.57
C ILE A 168 9.40 18.94 -25.76
N ASP A 169 8.62 19.44 -24.81
CA ASP A 169 8.07 20.79 -24.85
C ASP A 169 9.19 21.87 -24.87
N TYR A 170 10.25 21.68 -24.06
CA TYR A 170 11.42 22.57 -24.06
C TYR A 170 12.19 22.54 -25.39
N LEU A 171 12.38 21.36 -25.96
CA LEU A 171 13.08 21.19 -27.24
C LEU A 171 12.24 21.65 -28.44
N ALA A 172 10.91 21.59 -28.35
CA ALA A 172 10.00 22.07 -29.38
C ALA A 172 9.85 23.61 -29.37
N TYR A 173 10.14 24.26 -28.24
CA TYR A 173 9.98 25.71 -28.05
C TYR A 173 10.66 26.57 -29.12
N PRO A 174 11.94 26.34 -29.51
CA PRO A 174 12.60 27.16 -30.53
C PRO A 174 11.93 27.04 -31.91
N PHE A 175 11.42 25.85 -32.25
CA PHE A 175 10.73 25.60 -33.53
C PHE A 175 9.37 26.30 -33.56
N ILE A 176 8.60 26.22 -32.47
CA ILE A 176 7.32 26.92 -32.32
C ILE A 176 7.51 28.45 -32.35
N ALA A 177 8.60 28.96 -31.75
CA ALA A 177 8.91 30.39 -31.74
C ALA A 177 9.27 30.92 -33.14
N LEU A 178 9.97 30.12 -33.94
CA LEU A 178 10.33 30.45 -35.32
C LEU A 178 9.10 30.44 -36.24
N GLU A 179 8.20 29.47 -36.10
CA GLU A 179 6.96 29.41 -36.89
C GLU A 179 6.00 30.59 -36.60
N ASN A 180 6.06 31.16 -35.40
CA ASN A 180 5.18 32.24 -34.97
C ASN A 180 5.81 33.65 -35.11
N ASN A 181 6.87 33.80 -35.92
CA ASN A 181 7.55 35.08 -36.17
C ASN A 181 7.88 35.85 -34.86
N PHE A 182 8.34 35.13 -33.82
CA PHE A 182 8.71 35.71 -32.53
C PHE A 182 7.61 36.54 -31.83
N ASN A 183 6.32 36.27 -32.08
CA ASN A 183 5.24 36.87 -31.29
C ASN A 183 5.12 36.18 -29.91
N THR A 184 5.96 36.62 -28.97
CA THR A 184 6.12 36.04 -27.62
C THR A 184 4.83 36.11 -26.79
N GLU A 185 3.97 37.11 -26.99
CA GLU A 185 2.69 37.25 -26.26
C GLU A 185 1.72 36.08 -26.53
N LYS A 186 1.74 35.49 -27.73
CA LYS A 186 0.91 34.31 -28.04
C LYS A 186 1.49 33.02 -27.45
N ILE A 187 2.80 32.96 -27.28
CA ILE A 187 3.51 31.78 -26.77
C ILE A 187 3.36 31.69 -25.25
N ASP A 188 3.47 32.82 -24.54
CA ASP A 188 3.34 32.87 -23.08
C ASP A 188 1.93 32.51 -22.59
N LYS A 189 0.89 32.83 -23.37
CA LYS A 189 -0.49 32.41 -23.08
C LYS A 189 -0.72 30.91 -23.30
N LYS A 190 0.05 30.28 -24.19
CA LYS A 190 -0.10 28.85 -24.53
C LYS A 190 0.67 27.94 -23.57
N TYR A 191 1.78 28.42 -22.98
CA TYR A 191 2.65 27.65 -22.08
C TYR A 191 3.01 28.40 -20.78
N PRO A 192 2.03 28.76 -19.92
CA PRO A 192 2.28 29.55 -18.71
C PRO A 192 3.13 28.84 -17.65
N ALA A 193 3.26 27.50 -17.72
CA ALA A 193 4.00 26.70 -16.74
C ALA A 193 5.53 26.76 -16.89
N MET A 194 6.06 27.24 -18.03
CA MET A 194 7.52 27.24 -18.28
C MET A 194 8.24 28.47 -17.69
N PHE A 195 7.52 29.55 -17.37
CA PHE A 195 8.08 30.80 -16.86
C PHE A 195 7.53 31.21 -15.48
N GLY A 196 6.82 30.31 -14.81
CA GLY A 196 6.47 30.50 -13.41
C GLY A 196 7.74 30.53 -12.57
N ALA A 197 8.18 31.73 -12.16
CA ALA A 197 9.09 31.87 -11.03
C ALA A 197 8.57 31.02 -9.86
N PRO A 198 9.44 30.36 -9.08
CA PRO A 198 9.02 29.48 -7.99
C PRO A 198 8.09 30.27 -7.05
N THR A 199 6.79 29.98 -7.14
CA THR A 199 5.82 30.60 -6.25
C THR A 199 6.05 29.98 -4.87
N ASN A 200 6.37 30.85 -3.91
CA ASN A 200 6.51 30.47 -2.51
C ASN A 200 5.30 29.63 -2.08
N ASN A 201 5.56 28.38 -1.73
CA ASN A 201 4.56 27.45 -1.20
C ASN A 201 4.12 27.96 0.18
N PRO A 202 2.86 28.40 0.38
CA PRO A 202 2.42 29.00 1.64
C PRO A 202 2.24 27.99 2.79
N ASN A 203 2.57 26.70 2.58
CA ASN A 203 2.40 25.65 3.59
C ASN A 203 3.68 25.20 4.32
N VAL A 204 4.80 25.91 4.15
CA VAL A 204 5.97 25.69 5.02
C VAL A 204 5.78 26.51 6.29
N ARG A 205 5.27 25.86 7.34
CA ARG A 205 5.24 26.42 8.70
C ARG A 205 6.66 26.77 9.13
N ASN A 206 6.86 28.02 9.51
CA ASN A 206 8.07 28.54 10.14
C ASN A 206 8.49 27.64 11.31
N ILE A 207 9.66 27.03 11.20
CA ILE A 207 10.38 26.46 12.35
C ILE A 207 11.14 27.64 12.97
N PRO A 208 10.89 28.02 14.23
CA PRO A 208 11.67 29.05 14.88
C PRO A 208 13.09 28.53 15.17
N ASP A 209 14.09 29.23 14.64
CA ASP A 209 15.50 29.03 14.94
C ASP A 209 15.76 29.34 16.42
N ASN A 210 15.98 28.30 17.23
CA ASN A 210 16.40 28.45 18.60
C ASN A 210 17.94 28.42 18.65
N ARG A 211 18.56 29.56 18.36
CA ARG A 211 19.98 29.82 18.68
C ARG A 211 20.04 30.94 19.71
N SER A 212 20.08 30.55 20.98
CA SER A 212 20.50 31.43 22.06
C SER A 212 22.03 31.46 22.07
N THR A 213 22.59 32.54 21.54
CA THR A 213 23.98 32.91 21.70
C THR A 213 24.20 33.42 23.12
N SER A 214 25.13 32.79 23.81
CA SER A 214 25.73 33.22 25.06
C SER A 214 26.45 34.55 24.87
N ASP A 215 25.94 35.62 25.49
CA ASP A 215 26.69 36.85 25.72
C ASP A 215 27.28 36.84 27.13
N LEU A 216 28.60 36.76 27.17
CA LEU A 216 29.44 37.10 28.32
C LEU A 216 29.46 38.63 28.46
N THR A 217 28.99 39.14 29.59
CA THR A 217 29.39 40.46 30.08
C THR A 217 30.15 40.33 31.39
N VAL A 218 31.39 40.79 31.32
CA VAL A 218 32.32 41.05 32.43
C VAL A 218 32.05 42.48 32.91
N LEU A 219 31.79 42.66 34.22
CA LEU A 219 32.06 43.88 35.01
C LEU A 219 32.30 43.40 36.45
N GLU A 220 33.53 43.47 36.98
CA GLU A 220 34.02 44.57 37.85
C GLU A 220 32.95 44.92 38.91
N GLY A 221 33.08 44.51 40.17
CA GLY A 221 34.13 44.91 41.11
C GLY A 221 33.59 46.05 41.97
N ASP A 222 33.26 45.81 43.24
CA ASP A 222 33.72 46.66 44.36
C ASP A 222 33.25 46.17 45.73
N ASN A 223 34.16 46.41 46.68
CA ASN A 223 34.12 46.18 48.11
C ASN A 223 32.98 46.93 48.83
N ILE A 224 32.37 46.30 49.85
CA ILE A 224 32.49 46.56 51.31
C ILE A 224 31.59 45.56 52.03
#